data_AF-A0AB33APH7-F1
#
_entry.id   AF-A0AB33APH7-F1
#
_cell.length_a   1.000
_cell.length_b   1.000
_cell.length_c   1.000
_cell.angle_alpha   90.00
_cell.angle_beta   90.00
_cell.angle_gamma   90.00
#
_symmetry.space_group_name_H-M   'P 1'
#
loop_
_entity.id
_entity.type
_entity.pdbx_description
1 polymer ?
#
loop_
_entity_poly.entity_id
_entity_poly.type
_entity_poly.pdbx_seq_one_letter_code
_entity_poly.pdbx_strand_id
1 'polypeptide(L)'
;MTAINDVALNAGFGVPTMILQTTKGYQVYYVLDKAVYVTNKKNYIAIKSAKRISQNLREMFAESLPQVDLTCNHFGFFRMPSEENIIMFFEENVYSFKELQDWSKRQDDNKGKEFFVIPGENNVIETPFSKNKAVEQPKQVEEAWFKQIINCTNIAPQQTKAGRNNAIFTLSLACFQSEVSIKETLDMMDQFNSNLEQPLDHAEVRGIVMSAYSGKYQAAHKDYIERLLQTYATPGQVNSFRSPAAFWRKHKKQREDRVRSHWHEWEADIIAFLSMNSKNKPVLYFTQKELCEAINIPRSTLNTVLKKSNKIYKTVEGKGKTAKTGFSTIGMLISFALREKGQKRESYLSYLNELFPQMGNILLQAKNNSAMAEETVSYSLIEGLPAG
;
A
#
# COMPACT_ATOMS: atom_id res chain seq x y z
N MET A 1 19.16 -13.85 27.10
CA MET A 1 19.81 -14.42 25.90
C MET A 1 18.83 -15.29 25.14
N THR A 2 18.40 -16.44 25.68
CA THR A 2 17.29 -17.26 25.14
C THR A 2 16.06 -16.40 24.84
N ALA A 3 15.70 -15.50 25.76
CA ALA A 3 14.57 -14.58 25.59
C ALA A 3 14.59 -13.70 24.33
N ILE A 4 15.74 -13.25 23.81
CA ILE A 4 15.76 -12.40 22.60
C ILE A 4 15.42 -13.25 21.36
N ASN A 5 16.05 -14.42 21.25
CA ASN A 5 15.81 -15.32 20.13
C ASN A 5 14.42 -15.95 20.19
N ASP A 6 13.97 -16.32 21.39
CA ASP A 6 12.63 -16.89 21.62
C ASP A 6 11.55 -15.88 21.22
N VAL A 7 11.71 -14.60 21.60
CA VAL A 7 10.78 -13.53 21.20
C VAL A 7 10.80 -13.34 19.68
N ALA A 8 11.97 -13.32 19.05
CA ALA A 8 12.09 -13.17 17.60
C ALA A 8 11.48 -14.35 16.81
N LEU A 9 11.63 -15.57 17.32
CA LEU A 9 11.03 -16.79 16.77
C LEU A 9 9.50 -16.78 16.94
N ASN A 10 9.01 -16.46 18.14
CA ASN A 10 7.58 -16.41 18.44
C ASN A 10 6.84 -15.32 17.65
N ALA A 11 7.53 -14.21 17.32
CA ALA A 11 7.00 -13.14 16.48
C ALA A 11 6.99 -13.48 14.97
N GLY A 12 7.43 -14.68 14.58
CA GLY A 12 7.40 -15.16 13.19
C GLY A 12 8.31 -14.38 12.23
N PHE A 13 9.36 -13.74 12.74
CA PHE A 13 10.29 -12.90 11.95
C PHE A 13 11.61 -13.61 11.64
N GLY A 14 12.06 -14.51 12.53
CA GLY A 14 13.36 -15.17 12.45
C GLY A 14 14.38 -14.59 13.42
N VAL A 15 15.44 -15.34 13.69
CA VAL A 15 16.44 -15.05 14.73
C VAL A 15 17.43 -13.96 14.25
N PRO A 16 17.81 -12.97 15.08
CA PRO A 16 18.79 -11.96 14.71
C PRO A 16 20.07 -12.52 14.10
N THR A 17 20.67 -11.78 13.16
CA THR A 17 21.99 -12.11 12.61
C THR A 17 23.07 -12.00 13.67
N MET A 18 23.00 -10.97 14.50
CA MET A 18 24.03 -10.70 15.51
C MET A 18 23.46 -10.03 16.74
N ILE A 19 23.97 -10.41 17.91
CA ILE A 19 23.70 -9.74 19.18
C ILE A 19 25.04 -9.31 19.78
N LEU A 20 25.19 -8.00 20.03
CA LEU A 20 26.36 -7.42 20.66
C LEU A 20 26.08 -7.05 22.12
N GLN A 21 27.02 -7.33 23.00
CA GLN A 21 27.08 -6.74 24.33
C GLN A 21 27.58 -5.30 24.24
N THR A 22 26.95 -4.41 24.98
CA THR A 22 27.41 -3.04 25.18
C THR A 22 27.51 -2.75 26.68
N THR A 23 28.15 -1.64 27.04
CA THR A 23 28.33 -1.23 28.44
C THR A 23 27.02 -1.16 29.23
N LYS A 24 25.88 -0.90 28.58
CA LYS A 24 24.58 -0.68 29.24
C LYS A 24 23.46 -1.60 28.74
N GLY A 25 23.78 -2.68 28.03
CA GLY A 25 22.76 -3.58 27.49
C GLY A 25 23.21 -4.24 26.20
N TYR A 26 22.27 -4.50 25.28
CA TYR A 26 22.53 -5.26 24.07
C TYR A 26 22.11 -4.50 22.82
N GLN A 27 22.82 -4.73 21.71
CA GLN A 27 22.43 -4.27 20.38
C GLN A 27 22.13 -5.48 19.49
N VAL A 28 20.99 -5.44 18.81
CA VAL A 28 20.49 -6.54 17.97
C VAL A 28 20.53 -6.09 16.52
N TYR A 29 21.14 -6.90 15.65
CA TYR A 29 21.29 -6.61 14.24
C TYR A 29 20.59 -7.66 13.38
N TYR A 30 19.89 -7.15 12.37
CA TYR A 30 19.37 -7.91 11.23
C TYR A 30 20.10 -7.41 9.98
N VAL A 31 20.98 -8.24 9.44
CA VAL A 31 21.84 -7.89 8.31
C VAL A 31 21.11 -8.20 7.01
N LEU A 32 21.24 -7.29 6.04
CA LEU A 32 20.63 -7.47 4.73
C LEU A 32 21.51 -8.35 3.84
N ASP A 33 20.88 -9.24 3.08
CA ASP A 33 21.54 -10.06 2.06
C ASP A 33 22.17 -9.20 0.94
N LYS A 34 21.56 -8.05 0.65
CA LYS A 34 21.92 -7.11 -0.41
C LYS A 34 21.84 -5.68 0.08
N ALA A 35 22.74 -4.86 -0.44
CA ALA A 35 22.73 -3.42 -0.18
C ALA A 35 21.45 -2.76 -0.70
N VAL A 36 20.90 -1.83 0.09
CA VAL A 36 19.76 -1.00 -0.31
C VAL A 36 20.25 0.39 -0.69
N TYR A 37 20.04 0.74 -1.95
CA TYR A 37 20.50 2.03 -2.48
C TYR A 37 19.49 3.15 -2.19
N VAL A 38 20.01 4.25 -1.66
CA VAL A 38 19.24 5.46 -1.38
C VAL A 38 19.33 6.42 -2.56
N THR A 39 18.20 6.92 -3.03
CA THR A 39 18.14 7.91 -4.12
C THR A 39 17.19 9.06 -3.81
N ASN A 40 17.60 10.28 -4.18
CA ASN A 40 16.76 11.47 -4.10
C ASN A 40 15.57 11.41 -5.08
N LYS A 41 15.69 10.67 -6.20
CA LYS A 41 14.65 10.54 -7.24
C LYS A 41 13.34 9.96 -6.70
N LYS A 42 13.41 9.19 -5.61
CA LYS A 42 12.25 8.61 -4.92
C LYS A 42 12.03 9.23 -3.54
N ASN A 43 12.43 10.49 -3.35
CA ASN A 43 12.26 11.21 -2.07
C ASN A 43 12.75 10.41 -0.86
N TYR A 44 13.91 9.73 -1.01
CA TYR A 44 14.55 8.93 0.04
C TYR A 44 13.63 7.85 0.65
N ILE A 45 12.72 7.27 -0.13
CA ILE A 45 11.72 6.30 0.36
C ILE A 45 12.36 5.09 1.07
N ALA A 46 13.53 4.64 0.62
CA ALA A 46 14.28 3.55 1.25
C ALA A 46 14.63 3.86 2.72
N ILE A 47 15.00 5.11 3.02
CA ILE A 47 15.28 5.56 4.40
C ILE A 47 13.99 5.48 5.23
N LYS A 48 12.85 5.94 4.69
CA LYS A 48 11.56 5.90 5.38
C LYS A 48 11.15 4.46 5.70
N SER A 49 11.27 3.54 4.73
CA SER A 49 10.99 2.12 4.93
C SER A 49 11.91 1.50 5.99
N ALA A 50 13.22 1.77 5.93
CA ALA A 50 14.18 1.25 6.91
C ALA A 50 13.89 1.75 8.34
N LYS A 51 13.52 3.03 8.52
CA LYS A 51 13.07 3.56 9.82
C LYS A 51 11.83 2.82 10.32
N ARG A 52 10.84 2.59 9.46
CA ARG A 52 9.61 1.89 9.87
C ARG A 52 9.87 0.45 10.29
N ILE A 53 10.68 -0.29 9.52
CA ILE A 53 11.12 -1.65 9.87
C ILE A 53 11.83 -1.63 11.23
N SER A 54 12.79 -0.73 11.41
CA SER A 54 13.52 -0.60 12.68
C SER A 54 12.60 -0.30 13.85
N GLN A 55 11.60 0.57 13.67
CA GLN A 55 10.62 0.89 14.70
C GLN A 55 9.75 -0.31 15.07
N ASN A 56 9.23 -1.02 14.07
CA ASN A 56 8.39 -2.20 14.29
C ASN A 56 9.16 -3.33 14.99
N LEU A 57 10.45 -3.49 14.70
CA LEU A 57 11.29 -4.45 15.43
C LEU A 57 11.40 -4.10 16.90
N ARG A 58 11.64 -2.83 17.23
CA ARG A 58 11.76 -2.39 18.62
C ARG A 58 10.43 -2.56 19.36
N GLU A 59 9.32 -2.21 18.72
CA GLU A 59 7.98 -2.36 19.30
C GLU A 59 7.65 -3.82 19.57
N MET A 60 7.92 -4.72 18.61
CA MET A 60 7.77 -6.16 18.80
C MET A 60 8.60 -6.67 19.98
N PHE A 61 9.87 -6.28 20.07
CA PHE A 61 10.69 -6.68 21.21
C PHE A 61 10.19 -6.09 22.54
N ALA A 62 9.66 -4.87 22.53
CA ALA A 62 9.16 -4.19 23.72
C ALA A 62 7.89 -4.84 24.29
N GLU A 63 7.14 -5.61 23.50
CA GLU A 63 5.97 -6.37 23.98
C GLU A 63 6.38 -7.48 24.96
N SER A 64 7.56 -8.07 24.78
CA SER A 64 7.98 -9.25 25.53
C SER A 64 9.24 -9.05 26.38
N LEU A 65 10.11 -8.11 26.02
CA LEU A 65 11.36 -7.86 26.73
C LEU A 65 11.25 -6.61 27.61
N PRO A 66 11.70 -6.67 28.87
CA PRO A 66 11.78 -5.48 29.70
C PRO A 66 12.85 -4.55 29.13
N GLN A 67 12.58 -3.23 29.15
CA GLN A 67 13.57 -2.18 28.91
C GLN A 67 14.15 -2.14 27.46
N VAL A 68 13.28 -2.14 26.45
CA VAL A 68 13.69 -1.86 25.06
C VAL A 68 13.68 -0.35 24.80
N ASP A 69 14.78 0.20 24.27
CA ASP A 69 14.85 1.62 23.92
C ASP A 69 14.12 1.90 22.59
N LEU A 70 12.90 2.41 22.71
CA LEU A 70 12.02 2.77 21.60
C LEU A 70 12.32 4.16 21.01
N THR A 71 13.26 4.91 21.61
CA THR A 71 13.56 6.30 21.29
C THR A 71 14.93 6.52 20.67
N CYS A 72 15.78 5.49 20.63
CA CYS A 72 17.10 5.59 20.02
C CYS A 72 17.02 5.93 18.52
N ASN A 73 18.00 6.67 18.02
CA ASN A 73 18.04 7.03 16.60
C ASN A 73 18.20 5.77 15.72
N HIS A 74 17.41 5.63 14.65
CA HIS A 74 17.49 4.51 13.70
C HIS A 74 18.81 4.43 12.93
N PHE A 75 19.49 5.56 12.73
CA PHE A 75 20.77 5.67 12.05
C PHE A 75 21.80 6.39 12.94
N GLY A 76 21.72 6.15 14.26
CA GLY A 76 22.66 6.68 15.23
C GLY A 76 24.03 5.99 15.16
N PHE A 77 24.92 6.41 16.05
CA PHE A 77 26.18 5.71 16.28
C PHE A 77 25.94 4.49 17.18
N PHE A 78 26.26 3.31 16.67
CA PHE A 78 26.16 2.05 17.40
C PHE A 78 27.55 1.47 17.72
N ARG A 79 27.63 0.49 18.62
CA ARG A 79 28.91 -0.10 19.00
C ARG A 79 29.43 -0.99 17.88
N MET A 80 30.73 -0.88 17.61
CA MET A 80 31.40 -1.68 16.60
C MET A 80 31.52 -3.13 17.10
N PRO A 81 31.20 -4.14 16.28
CA PRO A 81 31.42 -5.55 16.61
C PRO A 81 32.91 -5.84 16.85
N SER A 82 33.21 -6.63 17.88
CA SER A 82 34.52 -7.21 18.18
C SER A 82 34.35 -8.63 18.71
N GLU A 83 35.42 -9.44 18.66
CA GLU A 83 35.40 -10.80 19.20
C GLU A 83 34.97 -10.86 20.67
N GLU A 84 35.27 -9.81 21.45
CA GLU A 84 34.93 -9.71 22.87
C GLU A 84 33.47 -9.33 23.14
N ASN A 85 32.82 -8.61 22.21
CA ASN A 85 31.48 -8.08 22.43
C ASN A 85 30.40 -8.77 21.59
N ILE A 86 30.77 -9.57 20.60
CA ILE A 86 29.86 -10.43 19.87
C ILE A 86 29.47 -11.58 20.79
N ILE A 87 28.21 -11.60 21.21
CA ILE A 87 27.70 -12.68 22.04
C ILE A 87 27.16 -13.81 21.15
N MET A 88 26.58 -13.44 20.01
CA MET A 88 25.98 -14.37 19.09
C MET A 88 26.10 -13.83 17.67
N PHE A 89 26.46 -14.70 16.74
CA PHE A 89 26.54 -14.39 15.33
C PHE A 89 26.11 -15.62 14.52
N PHE A 90 25.08 -15.44 13.70
CA PHE A 90 24.60 -16.42 12.74
C PHE A 90 24.80 -15.85 11.34
N GLU A 91 25.91 -16.22 10.71
CA GLU A 91 26.30 -15.70 9.39
C GLU A 91 25.23 -15.96 8.32
N GLU A 92 24.55 -17.10 8.40
CA GLU A 92 23.50 -17.48 7.45
C GLU A 92 22.18 -16.73 7.66
N ASN A 93 21.98 -16.08 8.82
CA ASN A 93 20.75 -15.35 9.12
C ASN A 93 20.79 -13.95 8.51
N VAL A 94 20.76 -13.88 7.19
CA VAL A 94 20.63 -12.63 6.42
C VAL A 94 19.24 -12.51 5.83
N TYR A 95 18.79 -11.27 5.64
CA TYR A 95 17.41 -10.97 5.28
C TYR A 95 17.34 -10.14 4.02
N SER A 96 16.41 -10.44 3.11
CA SER A 96 16.12 -9.51 2.03
C SER A 96 15.36 -8.30 2.56
N PHE A 97 15.66 -7.11 2.03
CA PHE A 97 14.93 -5.91 2.42
C PHE A 97 13.43 -6.02 2.17
N LYS A 98 13.03 -6.80 1.16
CA LYS A 98 11.62 -7.05 0.84
C LYS A 98 10.94 -7.89 1.91
N GLU A 99 11.58 -8.94 2.41
CA GLU A 99 11.04 -9.75 3.52
C GLU A 99 10.84 -8.89 4.77
N LEU A 100 11.80 -8.02 5.08
CA LEU A 100 11.69 -7.08 6.19
C LEU A 100 10.52 -6.11 6.00
N GLN A 101 10.34 -5.59 4.78
CA GLN A 101 9.22 -4.72 4.44
C GLN A 101 7.89 -5.43 4.59
N ASP A 102 7.77 -6.65 4.07
CA ASP A 102 6.50 -7.40 4.06
C ASP A 102 6.14 -7.86 5.47
N TRP A 103 7.11 -8.26 6.30
CA TRP A 103 6.90 -8.47 7.73
C TRP A 103 6.47 -7.18 8.44
N SER A 104 7.16 -6.06 8.19
CA SER A 104 6.84 -4.77 8.83
C SER A 104 5.42 -4.30 8.49
N LYS A 105 4.95 -4.53 7.26
CA LYS A 105 3.56 -4.24 6.87
C LYS A 105 2.56 -5.06 7.68
N ARG A 106 2.81 -6.36 7.87
CA ARG A 106 1.93 -7.23 8.68
C ARG A 106 1.83 -6.77 10.13
N GLN A 107 2.93 -6.28 10.71
CA GLN A 107 2.92 -5.71 12.06
C GLN A 107 2.05 -4.45 12.14
N ASP A 108 2.07 -3.61 11.10
CA ASP A 108 1.23 -2.42 11.02
C ASP A 108 -0.24 -2.77 10.80
N ASP A 109 -0.53 -3.74 9.93
CA ASP A 109 -1.90 -4.23 9.69
C ASP A 109 -2.53 -4.81 10.97
N ASN A 110 -1.75 -5.51 11.79
CA ASN A 110 -2.20 -6.06 13.07
C ASN A 110 -2.51 -4.97 14.10
N LYS A 111 -1.75 -3.87 14.13
CA LYS A 111 -2.04 -2.68 14.94
C LYS A 111 -3.30 -1.94 14.44
N GLY A 112 -3.66 -2.12 13.17
CA GLY A 112 -4.81 -1.52 12.49
C GLY A 112 -6.19 -2.04 12.89
N LYS A 113 -6.32 -2.93 13.88
CA LYS A 113 -7.64 -3.34 14.43
C LYS A 113 -8.11 -2.51 15.63
N GLU A 114 -7.24 -1.71 16.26
CA GLU A 114 -7.64 -0.76 17.32
C GLU A 114 -7.52 0.72 16.92
N PHE A 115 -6.94 1.01 15.75
CA PHE A 115 -6.83 2.36 15.23
C PHE A 115 -7.71 2.53 14.01
N PHE A 116 -8.77 3.32 14.17
CA PHE A 116 -9.66 3.77 13.11
C PHE A 116 -8.87 4.10 11.82
N VAL A 117 -9.17 3.33 10.77
CA VAL A 117 -9.12 3.66 9.34
C VAL A 117 -8.25 4.86 8.98
N ILE A 118 -7.11 4.65 8.28
CA ILE A 118 -6.92 5.22 6.93
C ILE A 118 -6.00 4.33 6.07
N PRO A 119 -6.48 3.89 4.88
CA PRO A 119 -5.64 3.51 3.76
C PRO A 119 -5.28 4.74 2.89
N GLY A 120 -3.99 4.98 2.64
CA GLY A 120 -3.56 5.89 1.58
C GLY A 120 -2.32 6.72 1.92
N GLU A 121 -1.33 6.63 1.04
CA GLU A 121 -0.09 7.38 1.03
C GLU A 121 -0.27 8.91 1.07
N ASN A 122 0.78 9.57 1.59
CA ASN A 122 1.07 11.01 1.56
C ASN A 122 0.44 11.86 2.68
N ASN A 123 1.23 12.07 3.74
CA ASN A 123 1.16 13.26 4.59
C ASN A 123 1.55 14.49 3.75
N VAL A 124 0.64 14.97 2.91
CA VAL A 124 0.70 16.31 2.33
C VAL A 124 -0.54 17.04 2.83
N ILE A 125 -0.30 17.97 3.75
CA ILE A 125 -1.26 19.01 4.08
C ILE A 125 -1.29 19.96 2.88
N GLU A 126 -2.24 19.74 1.99
CA GLU A 126 -2.82 20.80 1.18
C GLU A 126 -4.33 20.65 1.34
N THR A 127 -5.06 21.67 1.78
CA THR A 127 -5.63 22.72 0.91
C THR A 127 -6.19 23.88 1.78
N PRO A 128 -6.47 25.07 1.23
CA PRO A 128 -7.69 25.25 0.42
C PRO A 128 -7.48 26.13 -0.82
N PHE A 129 -7.81 25.61 -2.00
CA PHE A 129 -8.51 26.44 -2.99
C PHE A 129 -9.96 26.63 -2.53
N SER A 130 -10.11 27.34 -1.41
CA SER A 130 -11.22 28.26 -1.22
C SER A 130 -10.55 29.62 -1.28
N LYS A 131 -10.83 30.35 -2.36
CA LYS A 131 -10.35 31.73 -2.50
C LYS A 131 -10.68 32.48 -1.20
N ASN A 132 -9.65 33.02 -0.55
CA ASN A 132 -9.68 34.11 0.44
C ASN A 132 -9.78 33.80 1.96
N LYS A 133 -9.08 32.79 2.50
CA LYS A 133 -8.41 32.86 3.84
C LYS A 133 -7.68 31.56 4.17
N ALA A 134 -6.46 31.66 4.70
CA ALA A 134 -5.75 30.53 5.30
C ALA A 134 -6.59 30.01 6.47
N VAL A 135 -6.91 28.72 6.49
CA VAL A 135 -7.46 28.09 7.69
C VAL A 135 -6.30 27.96 8.65
N GLU A 136 -6.28 28.78 9.71
CA GLU A 136 -5.30 28.67 10.78
C GLU A 136 -5.44 27.28 11.41
N GLN A 137 -4.43 26.43 11.20
CA GLN A 137 -4.32 25.18 11.94
C GLN A 137 -4.09 25.54 13.41
N PRO A 138 -4.68 24.81 14.38
CA PRO A 138 -4.38 25.05 15.79
C PRO A 138 -2.88 24.88 16.02
N LYS A 139 -2.27 25.86 16.69
CA LYS A 139 -0.84 25.83 16.99
C LYS A 139 -0.57 24.68 17.96
N GLN A 140 0.45 23.86 17.71
CA GLN A 140 0.77 22.73 18.59
C GLN A 140 1.05 23.16 20.03
N VAL A 141 1.61 24.36 20.23
CA VAL A 141 1.84 24.93 21.58
C VAL A 141 0.55 25.18 22.36
N GLU A 142 -0.60 25.28 21.69
CA GLU A 142 -1.90 25.48 22.33
C GLU A 142 -2.57 24.15 22.70
N GLU A 143 -2.08 23.03 22.16
CA GLU A 143 -2.63 21.70 22.42
C GLU A 143 -2.40 21.25 23.87
N ALA A 144 -3.32 20.44 24.39
CA ALA A 144 -3.31 19.99 25.77
C ALA A 144 -2.03 19.19 26.11
N TRP A 145 -1.53 18.38 25.18
CA TRP A 145 -0.33 17.58 25.41
C TRP A 145 0.91 18.46 25.64
N PHE A 146 1.02 19.59 24.92
CA PHE A 146 2.16 20.49 25.04
C PHE A 146 2.21 21.07 26.46
N LYS A 147 1.05 21.55 26.93
CA LYS A 147 0.88 22.07 28.30
C LYS A 147 1.13 21.01 29.37
N GLN A 148 0.85 19.75 29.10
CA GLN A 148 1.13 18.67 30.05
C GLN A 148 2.63 18.42 30.15
N ILE A 149 3.32 18.25 29.01
CA ILE A 149 4.75 17.93 29.01
C ILE A 149 5.60 19.11 29.51
N ILE A 150 5.29 20.35 29.11
CA ILE A 150 6.06 21.54 29.53
C ILE A 150 6.01 21.81 31.04
N ASN A 151 5.01 21.24 31.73
CA ASN A 151 4.85 21.38 33.18
C ASN A 151 5.37 20.17 33.97
N CYS A 152 5.90 19.13 33.30
CA CYS A 152 6.49 17.97 33.97
C CYS A 152 7.85 18.33 34.58
N THR A 153 8.06 17.98 35.86
CA THR A 153 9.34 18.17 36.58
C THR A 153 10.14 16.87 36.71
N ASN A 154 9.46 15.71 36.64
CA ASN A 154 10.00 14.39 36.93
C ASN A 154 10.57 13.65 35.70
N ILE A 155 10.97 14.38 34.64
CA ILE A 155 11.51 13.76 33.43
C ILE A 155 12.94 13.29 33.67
N ALA A 156 13.08 11.98 33.93
CA ALA A 156 14.35 11.36 34.26
C ALA A 156 15.30 11.20 33.04
N PRO A 157 16.63 11.03 33.28
CA PRO A 157 17.60 10.73 32.24
C PRO A 157 17.30 9.43 31.47
N GLN A 158 17.78 9.38 30.23
CA GLN A 158 17.52 8.30 29.28
C GLN A 158 18.23 7.00 29.71
N GLN A 159 17.53 6.15 30.47
CA GLN A 159 17.94 4.75 30.62
C GLN A 159 17.29 3.89 29.52
N THR A 160 15.98 4.01 29.28
CA THR A 160 15.25 3.31 28.18
C THR A 160 13.92 3.97 27.76
N LYS A 161 13.59 5.14 28.32
CA LYS A 161 12.33 5.86 28.07
C LYS A 161 12.58 7.20 27.37
N ALA A 162 11.52 7.89 26.94
CA ALA A 162 11.59 9.21 26.32
C ALA A 162 12.15 10.29 27.29
N GLY A 163 13.46 10.34 27.48
CA GLY A 163 14.08 11.22 28.47
C GLY A 163 14.09 12.71 28.11
N ARG A 164 14.77 13.49 28.96
CA ARG A 164 14.88 14.97 28.89
C ARG A 164 15.19 15.51 27.49
N ASN A 165 16.19 14.95 26.80
CA ASN A 165 16.59 15.40 25.47
C ASN A 165 15.44 15.24 24.46
N ASN A 166 14.71 14.12 24.52
CA ASN A 166 13.56 13.88 23.67
C ASN A 166 12.41 14.84 24.00
N ALA A 167 12.18 15.14 25.28
CA ALA A 167 11.17 16.10 25.72
C ALA A 167 11.46 17.51 25.18
N ILE A 168 12.67 18.05 25.43
CA ILE A 168 13.11 19.36 24.94
C ILE A 168 13.03 19.42 23.42
N PHE A 169 13.51 18.39 22.72
CA PHE A 169 13.47 18.35 21.26
C PHE A 169 12.05 18.33 20.72
N THR A 170 11.16 17.52 21.31
CA THR A 170 9.76 17.40 20.89
C THR A 170 8.99 18.71 21.12
N LEU A 171 9.18 19.35 22.27
CA LEU A 171 8.60 20.66 22.57
C LEU A 171 9.13 21.73 21.62
N SER A 172 10.44 21.75 21.37
CA SER A 172 11.07 22.69 20.44
C SER A 172 10.54 22.56 19.01
N LEU A 173 10.25 21.33 18.56
CA LEU A 173 9.63 21.09 17.25
C LEU A 173 8.19 21.60 17.18
N ALA A 174 7.42 21.47 18.27
CA ALA A 174 6.08 22.03 18.36
C ALA A 174 6.10 23.57 18.36
N CYS A 175 7.08 24.19 19.03
CA CYS A 175 7.33 25.64 18.95
C CYS A 175 7.68 26.07 17.53
N PHE A 176 8.59 25.35 16.86
CA PHE A 176 8.99 25.63 15.48
C PHE A 176 7.81 25.57 14.51
N GLN A 177 6.99 24.52 14.59
CA GLN A 177 5.80 24.38 13.74
C GLN A 177 4.73 25.44 14.06
N SER A 178 4.67 25.90 15.31
CA SER A 178 3.75 26.95 15.76
C SER A 178 4.25 28.37 15.48
N GLU A 179 5.34 28.49 14.72
CA GLU A 179 5.98 29.77 14.33
C GLU A 179 6.44 30.60 15.54
N VAL A 180 6.75 29.95 16.67
CA VAL A 180 7.39 30.61 17.82
C VAL A 180 8.84 30.92 17.45
N SER A 181 9.34 32.11 17.82
CA SER A 181 10.71 32.47 17.49
C SER A 181 11.72 31.56 18.19
N ILE A 182 12.90 31.38 17.59
CA ILE A 182 13.95 30.56 18.22
C ILE A 182 14.38 31.16 19.57
N LYS A 183 14.36 32.48 19.71
CA LYS A 183 14.70 33.17 20.97
C LYS A 183 13.69 32.83 22.07
N GLU A 184 12.40 32.98 21.80
CA GLU A 184 11.35 32.64 22.76
C GLU A 184 11.37 31.15 23.11
N THR A 185 11.69 30.29 22.13
CA THR A 185 11.79 28.85 22.37
C THR A 185 13.00 28.50 23.24
N LEU A 186 14.14 29.17 23.05
CA LEU A 186 15.30 29.03 23.92
C LEU A 186 14.94 29.41 25.36
N ASP A 187 14.32 30.57 25.56
CA ASP A 187 13.88 31.04 26.87
C ASP A 187 12.90 30.04 27.52
N MET A 188 11.93 29.53 26.74
CA MET A 188 10.94 28.55 27.20
C MET A 188 11.58 27.21 27.56
N MET A 189 12.53 26.71 26.76
CA MET A 189 13.22 25.45 27.03
C MET A 189 14.22 25.57 28.18
N ASP A 190 14.86 26.73 28.36
CA ASP A 190 15.72 26.99 29.53
C ASP A 190 14.90 27.03 30.82
N GLN A 191 13.72 27.69 30.81
CA GLN A 191 12.79 27.66 31.95
C GLN A 191 12.31 26.25 32.25
N PHE A 192 11.85 25.52 31.23
CA PHE A 192 11.41 24.14 31.36
C PHE A 192 12.52 23.25 31.93
N ASN A 193 13.74 23.33 31.37
CA ASN A 193 14.88 22.56 31.83
C ASN A 193 15.24 22.88 33.29
N SER A 194 15.16 24.15 33.69
CA SER A 194 15.43 24.60 35.07
C SER A 194 14.41 24.06 36.08
N ASN A 195 13.19 23.74 35.63
CA ASN A 195 12.14 23.14 36.46
C ASN A 195 12.26 21.61 36.60
N LEU A 196 13.14 20.96 35.82
CA LEU A 196 13.36 19.52 35.94
C LEU A 196 14.13 19.19 37.22
N GLU A 197 13.75 18.10 37.88
CA GLU A 197 14.47 17.57 39.07
C GLU A 197 15.95 17.30 38.77
N GLN A 198 16.25 16.93 37.52
CA GLN A 198 17.59 16.76 37.01
C GLN A 198 17.71 17.55 35.70
N PRO A 199 18.22 18.79 35.70
CA PRO A 199 18.38 19.57 34.48
C PRO A 199 19.52 19.05 33.60
N LEU A 200 19.47 19.38 32.30
CA LEU A 200 20.61 19.29 31.37
C LEU A 200 21.46 20.56 31.45
N ASP A 201 22.68 20.48 30.92
CA ASP A 201 23.51 21.66 30.74
C ASP A 201 22.88 22.63 29.72
N HIS A 202 22.92 23.93 30.00
CA HIS A 202 22.31 24.94 29.13
C HIS A 202 22.91 24.94 27.71
N ALA A 203 24.18 24.58 27.53
CA ALA A 203 24.75 24.46 26.20
C ALA A 203 24.15 23.29 25.42
N GLU A 204 23.84 22.18 26.10
CA GLU A 204 23.13 21.04 25.52
C GLU A 204 21.70 21.41 25.13
N VAL A 205 20.97 22.14 26.00
CA VAL A 205 19.61 22.65 25.70
C VAL A 205 19.64 23.51 24.44
N ARG A 206 20.57 24.48 24.35
CA ARG A 206 20.75 25.31 23.15
C ARG A 206 21.01 24.46 21.91
N GLY A 207 21.87 23.45 22.00
CA GLY A 207 22.16 22.54 20.89
C GLY A 207 20.93 21.77 20.40
N ILE A 208 20.07 21.33 21.32
CA ILE A 208 18.82 20.62 21.00
C ILE A 208 17.83 21.57 20.30
N VAL A 209 17.63 22.78 20.81
CA VAL A 209 16.73 23.78 20.21
C VAL A 209 17.21 24.16 18.80
N MET A 210 18.51 24.43 18.63
CA MET A 210 19.10 24.72 17.32
C MET A 210 18.90 23.57 16.33
N SER A 211 18.96 22.32 16.81
CA SER A 211 18.72 21.15 15.98
C SER A 211 17.26 21.07 15.52
N ALA A 212 16.30 21.42 16.38
CA ALA A 212 14.88 21.47 16.03
C ALA A 212 14.60 22.56 14.97
N TYR A 213 15.24 23.73 15.11
CA TYR A 213 15.11 24.86 14.18
C TYR A 213 15.96 24.76 12.90
N SER A 214 16.70 23.66 12.72
CA SER A 214 17.54 23.47 11.53
C SER A 214 16.77 23.28 10.21
N GLY A 215 15.44 23.19 10.25
CA GLY A 215 14.57 22.93 9.09
C GLY A 215 14.60 21.48 8.59
N LYS A 216 15.46 20.63 9.16
CA LYS A 216 15.53 19.19 8.85
C LYS A 216 14.31 18.41 9.33
N TYR A 217 13.64 18.93 10.36
CA TYR A 217 12.48 18.34 11.01
C TYR A 217 11.29 19.28 10.84
N GLN A 218 10.12 18.72 10.56
CA GLN A 218 8.94 19.51 10.16
C GLN A 218 7.96 19.72 11.32
N ALA A 219 7.88 18.77 12.25
CA ALA A 219 6.87 18.73 13.31
C ALA A 219 7.28 17.78 14.43
N ALA A 220 6.67 17.94 15.60
CA ALA A 220 6.73 16.96 16.67
C ALA A 220 6.05 15.65 16.22
N HIS A 221 6.72 14.51 16.42
CA HIS A 221 6.19 13.21 15.98
C HIS A 221 5.26 12.61 17.04
N LYS A 222 4.08 12.15 16.62
CA LYS A 222 3.03 11.58 17.49
C LYS A 222 3.56 10.53 18.47
N ASP A 223 4.34 9.55 17.98
CA ASP A 223 4.88 8.49 18.84
C ASP A 223 5.73 9.03 20.00
N TYR A 224 6.50 10.11 19.78
CA TYR A 224 7.30 10.70 20.85
C TYR A 224 6.42 11.45 21.86
N ILE A 225 5.40 12.16 21.38
CA ILE A 225 4.41 12.82 22.23
C ILE A 225 3.70 11.79 23.11
N GLU A 226 3.16 10.72 22.52
CA GLU A 226 2.44 9.67 23.25
C GLU A 226 3.34 8.98 24.26
N ARG A 227 4.60 8.68 23.92
CA ARG A 227 5.57 8.09 24.86
C ARG A 227 5.87 9.00 26.04
N LEU A 228 6.05 10.30 25.79
CA LEU A 228 6.27 11.29 26.85
C LEU A 228 5.06 11.37 27.78
N LEU A 229 3.84 11.43 27.22
CA LEU A 229 2.61 11.44 28.00
C LEU A 229 2.43 10.17 28.82
N GLN A 230 2.58 8.98 28.20
CA GLN A 230 2.46 7.70 28.89
C GLN A 230 3.50 7.54 30.01
N THR A 231 4.68 8.13 29.85
CA THR A 231 5.77 7.97 30.82
C THR A 231 5.67 8.96 31.98
N TYR A 232 5.31 10.22 31.71
CA TYR A 232 5.47 11.32 32.67
C TYR A 232 4.19 12.09 32.99
N ALA A 233 3.11 11.94 32.21
CA ALA A 233 1.85 12.62 32.52
C ALA A 233 1.18 12.00 33.75
N THR A 234 0.47 12.83 34.51
CA THR A 234 -0.28 12.42 35.70
C THR A 234 -1.35 11.38 35.33
N PRO A 235 -1.47 10.25 36.06
CA PRO A 235 -2.53 9.26 35.82
C PRO A 235 -3.91 9.92 35.86
N GLY A 236 -4.69 9.77 34.77
CA GLY A 236 -6.03 10.35 34.64
C GLY A 236 -6.13 11.63 33.79
N GLN A 237 -5.01 12.22 33.36
CA GLN A 237 -4.99 13.35 32.41
C GLN A 237 -4.55 12.96 31.00
N VAL A 238 -4.48 11.66 30.66
CA VAL A 238 -4.16 11.20 29.31
C VAL A 238 -5.34 11.50 28.39
N ASN A 239 -5.49 12.76 27.98
CA ASN A 239 -6.26 13.10 26.81
C ASN A 239 -5.51 12.49 25.64
N SER A 240 -6.02 11.38 25.09
CA SER A 240 -5.48 10.78 23.87
C SER A 240 -5.22 11.91 22.88
N PHE A 241 -3.98 12.00 22.38
CA PHE A 241 -3.60 12.97 21.36
C PHE A 241 -4.63 12.87 20.22
N ARG A 242 -5.56 13.82 20.17
CA ARG A 242 -6.44 13.99 19.03
C ARG A 242 -5.64 14.82 18.08
N SER A 243 -5.00 14.18 17.10
CA SER A 243 -4.57 14.92 15.91
C SER A 243 -5.73 15.84 15.51
N PRO A 244 -5.49 17.13 15.22
CA PRO A 244 -6.54 17.98 14.69
C PRO A 244 -7.16 17.18 13.55
N ALA A 245 -8.47 16.93 13.66
CA ALA A 245 -9.15 15.98 12.79
C ALA A 245 -8.84 16.41 11.35
N ALA A 246 -7.90 15.70 10.72
CA ALA A 246 -7.66 15.87 9.31
C ALA A 246 -8.99 15.46 8.70
N PHE A 247 -9.77 16.45 8.25
CA PHE A 247 -11.03 16.18 7.59
C PHE A 247 -10.66 15.41 6.33
N TRP A 248 -10.75 14.08 6.42
CA TRP A 248 -10.36 13.18 5.36
C TRP A 248 -11.31 13.40 4.20
N ARG A 249 -10.85 14.16 3.21
CA ARG A 249 -11.50 14.24 1.92
C ARG A 249 -10.65 13.49 0.92
N LYS A 250 -11.15 12.36 0.43
CA LYS A 250 -10.51 11.63 -0.69
C LYS A 250 -10.45 12.56 -1.89
N HIS A 251 -9.29 13.18 -2.12
CA HIS A 251 -9.10 14.03 -3.29
C HIS A 251 -9.19 13.16 -4.54
N LYS A 252 -9.95 13.65 -5.51
CA LYS A 252 -10.07 13.00 -6.80
C LYS A 252 -8.71 13.08 -7.49
N LYS A 253 -8.07 11.94 -7.76
CA LYS A 253 -6.81 11.87 -8.54
C LYS A 253 -6.90 12.77 -9.77
N GLN A 254 -5.82 13.49 -10.09
CA GLN A 254 -5.71 14.27 -11.32
C GLN A 254 -5.94 13.36 -12.53
N ARG A 255 -6.43 13.93 -13.65
CA ARG A 255 -6.85 13.10 -14.79
C ARG A 255 -5.66 12.33 -15.39
N GLU A 256 -4.47 12.92 -15.36
CA GLU A 256 -3.23 12.31 -15.84
C GLU A 256 -2.82 11.08 -15.00
N ASP A 257 -3.03 11.12 -13.68
CA ASP A 257 -2.59 10.07 -12.74
C ASP A 257 -3.59 8.91 -12.58
N ARG A 258 -4.73 8.95 -13.28
CA ARG A 258 -5.75 7.90 -13.21
C ARG A 258 -5.34 6.71 -14.07
N VAL A 259 -4.66 5.75 -13.46
CA VAL A 259 -4.44 4.43 -14.06
C VAL A 259 -5.69 3.55 -13.85
N ARG A 260 -6.21 2.97 -14.93
CA ARG A 260 -7.27 1.96 -14.89
C ARG A 260 -6.64 0.57 -14.86
N SER A 261 -6.50 0.00 -13.66
CA SER A 261 -5.82 -1.27 -13.40
C SER A 261 -6.61 -2.53 -13.80
N HIS A 262 -7.93 -2.43 -13.96
CA HIS A 262 -8.81 -3.60 -14.11
C HIS A 262 -9.33 -3.82 -15.54
N TRP A 263 -8.52 -3.55 -16.57
CA TRP A 263 -8.97 -3.64 -17.97
C TRP A 263 -9.36 -5.06 -18.41
N HIS A 264 -8.57 -6.05 -18.01
CA HIS A 264 -8.78 -7.46 -18.37
C HIS A 264 -10.08 -8.02 -17.76
N GLU A 265 -10.40 -7.65 -16.52
CA GLU A 265 -11.65 -8.04 -15.84
C GLU A 265 -12.87 -7.57 -16.63
N TRP A 266 -12.90 -6.30 -17.06
CA TRP A 266 -14.00 -5.79 -17.87
C TRP A 266 -14.08 -6.41 -19.27
N GLU A 267 -12.96 -6.81 -19.87
CA GLU A 267 -12.96 -7.56 -21.14
C GLU A 267 -13.60 -8.94 -20.96
N ALA A 268 -13.23 -9.66 -19.89
CA ALA A 268 -13.79 -10.96 -19.54
C ALA A 268 -15.31 -10.89 -19.28
N ASP A 269 -15.77 -9.89 -18.52
CA ASP A 269 -17.19 -9.70 -18.23
C ASP A 269 -18.02 -9.47 -19.50
N ILE A 270 -17.50 -8.67 -20.45
CA ILE A 270 -18.18 -8.44 -21.72
C ILE A 270 -18.25 -9.72 -22.56
N ILE A 271 -17.16 -10.50 -22.61
CA ILE A 271 -17.12 -11.78 -23.32
C ILE A 271 -18.12 -12.77 -22.71
N ALA A 272 -18.18 -12.87 -21.38
CA ALA A 272 -19.11 -13.73 -20.67
C ALA A 272 -20.57 -13.34 -20.96
N PHE A 273 -20.88 -12.04 -20.88
CA PHE A 273 -22.21 -11.52 -21.19
C PHE A 273 -22.65 -11.82 -22.63
N LEU A 274 -21.77 -11.60 -23.62
CA LEU A 274 -22.04 -11.89 -25.03
C LEU A 274 -22.30 -13.38 -25.27
N SER A 275 -21.49 -14.23 -24.64
CA SER A 275 -21.58 -15.69 -24.80
C SER A 275 -22.88 -16.22 -24.22
N MET A 276 -23.29 -15.76 -23.02
CA MET A 276 -24.56 -16.15 -22.40
C MET A 276 -25.79 -15.70 -23.21
N ASN A 277 -25.70 -14.55 -23.89
CA ASN A 277 -26.82 -13.98 -24.63
C ASN A 277 -26.85 -14.34 -26.13
N SER A 278 -25.91 -15.16 -26.61
CA SER A 278 -25.73 -15.43 -28.04
C SER A 278 -26.98 -15.98 -28.72
N LYS A 279 -27.82 -16.82 -28.07
CA LYS A 279 -29.06 -17.40 -28.63
C LYS A 279 -28.95 -17.83 -30.11
N ASN A 280 -27.84 -18.47 -30.50
CA ASN A 280 -27.52 -18.86 -31.89
C ASN A 280 -27.48 -17.70 -32.91
N LYS A 281 -27.23 -16.46 -32.47
CA LYS A 281 -27.01 -15.31 -33.34
C LYS A 281 -25.51 -14.96 -33.38
N PRO A 282 -24.95 -14.67 -34.57
CA PRO A 282 -23.54 -14.33 -34.71
C PRO A 282 -23.22 -12.95 -34.13
N VAL A 283 -24.17 -12.02 -34.15
CA VAL A 283 -24.01 -10.65 -33.64
C VAL A 283 -25.24 -10.29 -32.81
N LEU A 284 -25.01 -9.70 -31.65
CA LEU A 284 -26.05 -9.19 -30.75
C LEU A 284 -26.14 -7.67 -30.86
N TYR A 285 -27.34 -7.14 -30.97
CA TYR A 285 -27.57 -5.70 -31.14
C TYR A 285 -28.19 -5.11 -29.89
N PHE A 286 -27.52 -4.12 -29.34
CA PHE A 286 -28.00 -3.35 -28.19
C PHE A 286 -27.49 -1.91 -28.28
N THR A 287 -28.08 -1.03 -27.48
CA THR A 287 -27.49 0.29 -27.26
C THR A 287 -26.30 0.17 -26.33
N GLN A 288 -25.31 1.07 -26.45
CA GLN A 288 -24.20 1.10 -25.49
C GLN A 288 -24.68 1.32 -24.06
N LYS A 289 -25.83 2.00 -23.89
CA LYS A 289 -26.45 2.26 -22.59
C LYS A 289 -26.95 0.95 -21.96
N GLU A 290 -27.70 0.15 -22.72
CA GLU A 290 -28.17 -1.18 -22.27
C GLU A 290 -27.01 -2.08 -21.84
N LEU A 291 -25.91 -2.09 -22.60
CA LEU A 291 -24.73 -2.88 -22.23
C LEU A 291 -24.07 -2.37 -20.93
N CYS A 292 -23.99 -1.04 -20.77
CA CYS A 292 -23.44 -0.45 -19.55
C CYS A 292 -24.29 -0.80 -18.32
N GLU A 293 -25.62 -0.80 -18.47
CA GLU A 293 -26.56 -1.15 -17.39
C GLU A 293 -26.50 -2.64 -17.06
N ALA A 294 -26.40 -3.52 -18.07
CA ALA A 294 -26.36 -4.96 -17.86
C ALA A 294 -25.08 -5.45 -17.13
N ILE A 295 -23.93 -4.87 -17.47
CA ILE A 295 -22.61 -5.26 -16.91
C ILE A 295 -22.19 -4.33 -15.75
N ASN A 296 -22.98 -3.28 -15.47
CA ASN A 296 -22.64 -2.21 -14.52
C ASN A 296 -21.27 -1.55 -14.82
N ILE A 297 -20.91 -1.44 -16.10
CA ILE A 297 -19.66 -0.85 -16.57
C ILE A 297 -19.85 0.64 -16.91
N PRO A 298 -18.98 1.56 -16.43
CA PRO A 298 -19.03 2.95 -16.85
C PRO A 298 -18.78 3.09 -18.36
N ARG A 299 -19.56 3.91 -19.06
CA ARG A 299 -19.46 4.11 -20.51
C ARG A 299 -18.04 4.49 -21.00
N SER A 300 -17.32 5.28 -20.20
CA SER A 300 -15.94 5.65 -20.51
C SER A 300 -14.98 4.48 -20.41
N THR A 301 -15.22 3.52 -19.51
CA THR A 301 -14.47 2.27 -19.39
C THR A 301 -14.77 1.35 -20.56
N LEU A 302 -16.06 1.14 -20.88
CA LEU A 302 -16.49 0.37 -22.04
C LEU A 302 -15.81 0.85 -23.34
N ASN A 303 -15.84 2.16 -23.62
CA ASN A 303 -15.19 2.71 -24.81
C ASN A 303 -13.66 2.50 -24.84
N THR A 304 -13.03 2.40 -23.68
CA THR A 304 -11.59 2.09 -23.59
C THR A 304 -11.34 0.61 -23.83
N VAL A 305 -12.20 -0.26 -23.28
CA VAL A 305 -12.13 -1.71 -23.50
C VAL A 305 -12.30 -2.04 -24.97
N LEU A 306 -13.36 -1.52 -25.61
CA LEU A 306 -13.64 -1.73 -27.03
C LEU A 306 -12.57 -1.18 -27.98
N LYS A 307 -11.78 -0.18 -27.56
CA LYS A 307 -10.65 0.35 -28.36
C LYS A 307 -9.39 -0.51 -28.25
N LYS A 308 -9.20 -1.20 -27.13
CA LYS A 308 -7.99 -1.97 -26.83
C LYS A 308 -8.15 -3.47 -27.09
N SER A 309 -9.38 -3.98 -27.00
CA SER A 309 -9.67 -5.41 -27.12
C SER A 309 -9.51 -5.84 -28.58
N ASN A 310 -8.74 -6.90 -28.78
CA ASN A 310 -8.70 -7.65 -30.04
C ASN A 310 -9.63 -8.86 -30.02
N LYS A 311 -10.36 -9.12 -28.92
CA LYS A 311 -11.26 -10.27 -28.76
C LYS A 311 -12.72 -9.94 -29.10
N ILE A 312 -13.09 -8.65 -29.03
CA ILE A 312 -14.46 -8.16 -29.19
C ILE A 312 -14.61 -7.45 -30.55
N TYR A 313 -15.54 -7.92 -31.36
CA TYR A 313 -15.97 -7.27 -32.60
C TYR A 313 -17.12 -6.30 -32.34
N LYS A 314 -17.03 -5.10 -32.96
CA LYS A 314 -18.06 -4.06 -32.88
C LYS A 314 -18.44 -3.58 -34.28
N THR A 315 -19.74 -3.57 -34.56
CA THR A 315 -20.32 -2.95 -35.76
C THR A 315 -21.43 -1.96 -35.37
N VAL A 316 -21.77 -1.03 -36.26
CA VAL A 316 -22.85 -0.06 -36.04
C VAL A 316 -23.79 -0.12 -37.23
N GLU A 317 -25.07 -0.38 -36.97
CA GLU A 317 -26.12 -0.36 -37.98
C GLU A 317 -27.02 0.87 -37.80
N GLY A 318 -27.24 1.60 -38.90
CA GLY A 318 -28.07 2.80 -38.95
C GLY A 318 -27.29 4.11 -38.79
N LYS A 319 -28.02 5.24 -38.79
CA LYS A 319 -27.48 6.60 -38.65
C LYS A 319 -28.28 7.38 -37.61
N GLY A 320 -27.61 8.24 -36.84
CA GLY A 320 -28.26 9.14 -35.87
C GLY A 320 -28.77 8.44 -34.61
N LYS A 321 -29.88 8.94 -34.04
CA LYS A 321 -30.40 8.53 -32.72
C LYS A 321 -30.94 7.10 -32.67
N THR A 322 -31.20 6.47 -33.82
CA THR A 322 -31.73 5.10 -33.92
C THR A 322 -30.65 4.06 -34.20
N ALA A 323 -29.37 4.45 -34.26
CA ALA A 323 -28.28 3.53 -34.54
C ALA A 323 -28.14 2.47 -33.43
N LYS A 324 -28.08 1.20 -33.84
CA LYS A 324 -27.85 0.06 -32.95
C LYS A 324 -26.39 -0.38 -33.08
N THR A 325 -25.75 -0.71 -31.96
CA THR A 325 -24.39 -1.24 -31.98
C THR A 325 -24.45 -2.75 -31.89
N GLY A 326 -23.92 -3.41 -32.91
CA GLY A 326 -23.74 -4.86 -32.93
C GLY A 326 -22.43 -5.23 -32.23
N PHE A 327 -22.48 -6.24 -31.37
CA PHE A 327 -21.33 -6.77 -30.67
C PHE A 327 -21.27 -8.29 -30.81
N SER A 328 -20.06 -8.81 -30.94
CA SER A 328 -19.78 -10.25 -30.95
C SER A 328 -18.38 -10.51 -30.45
N THR A 329 -18.08 -11.75 -30.06
CA THR A 329 -16.70 -12.17 -29.86
C THR A 329 -16.16 -12.77 -31.16
N ILE A 330 -14.86 -12.66 -31.39
CA ILE A 330 -14.24 -13.30 -32.56
C ILE A 330 -14.50 -14.81 -32.56
N GLY A 331 -14.45 -15.44 -31.39
CA GLY A 331 -14.81 -16.85 -31.23
C GLY A 331 -16.24 -17.16 -31.68
N MET A 332 -17.23 -16.35 -31.28
CA MET A 332 -18.63 -16.51 -31.71
C MET A 332 -18.77 -16.42 -33.24
N LEU A 333 -18.10 -15.47 -33.89
CA LEU A 333 -18.15 -15.30 -35.35
C LEU A 333 -17.55 -16.52 -36.07
N ILE A 334 -16.39 -16.99 -35.61
CA ILE A 334 -15.72 -18.16 -36.20
C ILE A 334 -16.60 -19.41 -36.02
N SER A 335 -17.10 -19.66 -34.81
CA SER A 335 -17.98 -20.80 -34.53
C SER A 335 -19.24 -20.78 -35.38
N PHE A 336 -19.83 -19.60 -35.60
CA PHE A 336 -21.00 -19.47 -36.46
C PHE A 336 -20.68 -19.73 -37.94
N ALA A 337 -19.55 -19.20 -38.44
CA ALA A 337 -19.11 -19.42 -39.82
C ALA A 337 -18.82 -20.91 -40.11
N LEU A 338 -18.21 -21.61 -39.15
CA LEU A 338 -17.98 -23.06 -39.24
C LEU A 338 -19.30 -23.84 -39.29
N ARG A 339 -20.26 -23.48 -38.43
CA ARG A 339 -21.59 -24.11 -38.40
C ARG A 339 -22.37 -23.90 -39.70
N GLU A 340 -22.38 -22.68 -40.26
CA GLU A 340 -23.01 -22.37 -41.54
C GLU A 340 -22.39 -23.17 -42.70
N LYS A 341 -21.06 -23.31 -42.70
CA LYS A 341 -20.35 -24.13 -43.68
C LYS A 341 -20.78 -25.60 -43.58
N GLY A 342 -20.85 -26.14 -42.36
CA GLY A 342 -21.34 -27.49 -42.10
C GLY A 342 -22.78 -27.68 -42.56
N GLN A 343 -23.69 -26.76 -42.22
CA GLN A 343 -25.10 -26.82 -42.64
C GLN A 343 -25.29 -26.78 -44.15
N LYS A 344 -24.61 -25.87 -44.86
CA LYS A 344 -24.68 -25.81 -46.34
C LYS A 344 -24.17 -27.09 -46.98
N ARG A 345 -23.10 -27.66 -46.41
CA ARG A 345 -22.57 -28.94 -46.86
C ARG A 345 -23.57 -30.07 -46.61
N GLU A 346 -24.16 -30.16 -45.42
CA GLU A 346 -25.18 -31.18 -45.11
C GLU A 346 -26.39 -31.06 -46.03
N SER A 347 -26.90 -29.85 -46.27
CA SER A 347 -28.00 -29.61 -47.21
C SER A 347 -27.64 -30.06 -48.63
N TYR A 348 -26.40 -29.80 -49.07
CA TYR A 348 -25.93 -30.24 -50.38
C TYR A 348 -25.78 -31.76 -50.47
N LEU A 349 -25.26 -32.41 -49.43
CA LEU A 349 -25.17 -33.88 -49.37
C LEU A 349 -26.56 -34.53 -49.34
N SER A 350 -27.52 -33.95 -48.62
CA SER A 350 -28.91 -34.41 -48.61
C SER A 350 -29.55 -34.28 -50.00
N TYR A 351 -29.33 -33.15 -50.69
CA TYR A 351 -29.77 -32.96 -52.07
C TYR A 351 -29.17 -34.01 -53.03
N LEU A 352 -27.87 -34.29 -52.93
CA LEU A 352 -27.23 -35.32 -53.75
C LEU A 352 -27.75 -36.74 -53.46
N ASN A 353 -28.08 -37.03 -52.20
CA ASN A 353 -28.69 -38.31 -51.81
C ASN A 353 -30.09 -38.48 -52.42
N GLU A 354 -30.89 -37.42 -52.48
CA GLU A 354 -32.22 -37.45 -53.12
C GLU A 354 -32.12 -37.69 -54.64
N LEU A 355 -31.14 -37.07 -55.31
CA LEU A 355 -30.94 -37.23 -56.75
C LEU A 355 -30.33 -38.57 -57.14
N PHE A 356 -29.44 -39.12 -56.32
CA PHE A 356 -28.69 -40.34 -56.63
C PHE A 356 -28.70 -41.34 -55.44
N PRO A 357 -29.83 -42.01 -55.18
CA PRO A 357 -29.99 -42.90 -54.00
C PRO A 357 -28.96 -44.05 -53.96
N GLN A 358 -28.53 -44.50 -55.13
CA GLN A 358 -27.53 -45.55 -55.32
C GLN A 358 -26.13 -45.21 -54.80
N MET A 359 -25.83 -43.92 -54.53
CA MET A 359 -24.56 -43.47 -53.96
C MET A 359 -24.58 -43.24 -52.44
N GLY A 360 -25.68 -43.63 -51.75
CA GLY A 360 -25.90 -43.33 -50.33
C GLY A 360 -24.77 -43.75 -49.39
N ASN A 361 -24.15 -44.91 -49.61
CA ASN A 361 -23.04 -45.40 -48.77
C ASN A 361 -21.78 -44.52 -48.86
N ILE A 362 -21.47 -43.99 -50.04
CA ILE A 362 -20.29 -43.13 -50.27
C ILE A 362 -20.55 -41.74 -49.67
N LEU A 363 -21.77 -41.22 -49.82
CA LEU A 363 -22.18 -39.93 -49.27
C LEU A 363 -22.24 -39.95 -47.72
N LEU A 364 -22.63 -41.08 -47.12
CA LEU A 364 -22.59 -41.29 -45.66
C LEU A 364 -21.16 -41.32 -45.11
N GLN A 365 -20.22 -41.98 -45.79
CA GLN A 365 -18.80 -41.96 -45.40
C GLN A 365 -18.20 -40.55 -45.51
N ALA A 366 -18.53 -39.80 -46.57
CA ALA A 366 -18.11 -38.42 -46.75
C ALA A 366 -18.70 -37.46 -45.70
N LYS A 367 -19.86 -37.80 -45.11
CA LYS A 367 -20.49 -37.06 -44.01
C LYS A 367 -19.79 -37.32 -42.67
N ASN A 368 -19.49 -38.58 -42.36
CA ASN A 368 -18.87 -38.97 -41.08
C ASN A 368 -17.41 -38.49 -40.95
N ASN A 369 -16.62 -38.58 -42.02
CA ASN A 369 -15.23 -38.12 -42.02
C ASN A 369 -15.10 -36.60 -41.81
N SER A 370 -16.11 -35.83 -42.21
CA SER A 370 -16.12 -34.38 -41.98
C SER A 370 -16.58 -33.95 -40.60
N ALA A 371 -17.54 -34.66 -40.00
CA ALA A 371 -17.98 -34.35 -38.64
C ALA A 371 -16.82 -34.48 -37.65
N MET A 372 -16.01 -35.53 -37.80
CA MET A 372 -14.80 -35.75 -36.99
C MET A 372 -13.73 -34.65 -37.17
N ALA A 373 -13.59 -34.10 -38.39
CA ALA A 373 -12.64 -33.02 -38.70
C ALA A 373 -13.12 -31.64 -38.18
N GLU A 374 -14.44 -31.39 -38.18
CA GLU A 374 -15.01 -30.15 -37.66
C GLU A 374 -14.98 -30.11 -36.12
N GLU A 375 -15.21 -31.25 -35.44
CA GLU A 375 -15.06 -31.38 -33.99
C GLU A 375 -13.61 -31.11 -33.54
N THR A 376 -12.60 -31.66 -34.21
CA THR A 376 -11.18 -31.43 -33.88
C THR A 376 -10.77 -29.96 -34.07
N VAL A 377 -11.23 -29.32 -35.13
CA VAL A 377 -10.95 -27.89 -35.37
C VAL A 377 -11.62 -27.02 -34.31
N SER A 378 -12.87 -27.30 -33.93
CA SER A 378 -13.56 -26.57 -32.86
C SER A 378 -12.84 -26.68 -31.51
N TYR A 379 -12.35 -27.86 -31.15
CA TYR A 379 -11.61 -28.11 -29.89
C TYR A 379 -10.29 -27.33 -29.86
N SER A 380 -9.53 -27.35 -30.96
CA SER A 380 -8.25 -26.62 -31.08
C SER A 380 -8.40 -25.09 -31.04
N LEU A 381 -9.51 -24.55 -31.55
CA LEU A 381 -9.80 -23.11 -31.51
C LEU A 381 -10.25 -22.64 -30.12
N ILE A 382 -10.88 -23.52 -29.35
CA ILE A 382 -11.28 -23.25 -27.96
C ILE A 382 -10.06 -23.32 -27.03
N GLU A 383 -9.13 -24.27 -27.24
CA GLU A 383 -7.85 -24.33 -26.50
C GLU A 383 -6.86 -23.21 -26.88
N GLY A 384 -6.90 -22.72 -28.11
CA GLY A 384 -6.02 -21.64 -28.60
C GLY A 384 -6.42 -20.23 -28.14
N LEU A 385 -7.57 -20.08 -27.48
CA LEU A 385 -7.97 -18.83 -26.84
C LEU A 385 -7.36 -18.80 -25.43
N PRO A 386 -6.54 -17.79 -25.08
CA PRO A 386 -5.94 -17.73 -23.75
C PRO A 386 -7.04 -17.71 -22.70
N ALA A 387 -6.96 -18.65 -21.75
CA ALA A 387 -7.78 -18.63 -20.54
C ALA A 387 -7.37 -17.39 -19.72
N GLY A 388 -8.26 -16.40 -19.64
CA GLY A 388 -7.99 -15.09 -19.03
C GLY A 388 -8.17 -13.95 -20.00
#